data_AF-A0A937VNP5-F1
#
_entry.id   AF-A0A937VNP5-F1
#
_cell.length_a   1.000
_cell.length_b   1.000
_cell.length_c   1.000
_cell.angle_alpha   90.00
_cell.angle_beta   90.00
_cell.angle_gamma   90.00
#
_symmetry.space_group_name_H-M   'P 1'
#
loop_
_entity.id
_entity.type
_entity.pdbx_description
1 polymer ?
#
loop_
_entity_poly.entity_id
_entity_poly.type
_entity_poly.pdbx_seq_one_letter_code
_entity_poly.pdbx_strand_id
1 'polypeptide(L)' 'MIECRGRNGWFQLAEAEVTVLLDGTAAISISSKQPYRDMPPIYLSGSLGEMQDLLDDLQAQLNAESAKFTARCLR' A
#
# COMPACT_ATOMS: atom_id res chain seq x y z
N MET A 1 -3.45 7.01 14.23
CA MET A 1 -2.66 7.52 13.10
C MET A 1 -1.61 6.47 12.83
N ILE A 2 -1.48 5.98 11.59
CA ILE A 2 -0.57 4.87 11.28
C ILE A 2 0.85 5.41 11.19
N GLU A 3 1.71 4.90 12.06
CA GLU A 3 3.15 5.13 12.02
C GLU A 3 3.82 4.03 11.19
N CYS A 4 4.87 4.42 10.52
CA CYS A 4 5.66 3.53 9.70
C CYS A 4 7.12 3.67 10.11
N ARG A 5 7.86 2.57 10.14
CA ARG A 5 9.30 2.59 10.38
C ARG A 5 10.01 2.20 9.11
N GLY A 6 10.93 3.04 8.64
CA GLY A 6 11.93 2.68 7.63
C GLY A 6 13.33 2.57 8.25
N ARG A 7 14.36 2.43 7.40
CA ARG A 7 15.76 2.36 7.85
C ARG A 7 16.18 3.58 8.69
N ASN A 8 15.65 4.75 8.35
CA ASN A 8 16.05 6.04 8.93
C ASN A 8 15.09 6.58 10.01
N GLY A 9 14.17 5.75 10.51
CA GLY A 9 13.33 6.10 11.64
C GLY A 9 11.83 5.98 11.35
N TRP A 10 11.04 6.61 12.23
CA TRP A 10 9.60 6.60 12.18
C TRP A 10 9.05 7.78 11.38
N PHE A 11 7.98 7.56 10.65
CA PHE A 11 7.24 8.56 9.89
C PHE A 11 5.74 8.26 9.93
N GLN A 12 4.93 9.26 9.63
CA GLN A 12 3.48 9.06 9.53
C GLN A 12 3.10 8.65 8.11
N LEU A 13 2.28 7.62 7.99
CA LEU A 13 1.68 7.22 6.72
C LEU A 13 0.92 8.41 6.12
N ALA A 14 1.23 8.75 4.88
CA ALA A 14 0.45 9.73 4.12
C ALA A 14 -0.54 9.02 3.19
N GLU A 15 -0.06 8.01 2.47
CA GLU A 15 -0.85 7.27 1.49
C GLU A 15 -0.35 5.84 1.36
N ALA A 16 -1.29 4.92 1.12
CA ALA A 16 -1.02 3.55 0.74
C ALA A 16 -1.93 3.19 -0.43
N GLU A 17 -1.35 2.64 -1.49
CA GLU A 17 -2.08 2.34 -2.73
C GLU A 17 -1.67 0.98 -3.31
N VAL A 18 -2.60 0.35 -4.01
CA VAL A 18 -2.34 -0.83 -4.83
C VAL A 18 -2.12 -0.42 -6.29
N THR A 19 -1.00 -0.84 -6.87
CA THR A 19 -0.74 -0.76 -8.30
C THR A 19 -0.63 -2.16 -8.88
N VAL A 20 -1.33 -2.46 -9.97
CA VAL A 20 -1.13 -3.69 -10.74
C VAL A 20 -0.32 -3.37 -11.99
N LEU A 21 0.84 -4.00 -12.11
CA LEU A 21 1.76 -3.85 -13.23
C LEU A 21 1.26 -4.63 -14.45
N LEU A 22 1.81 -4.31 -15.62
CA LEU A 22 1.39 -4.91 -16.90
C LEU A 22 1.61 -6.42 -16.97
N ASP A 23 2.55 -6.95 -16.19
CA ASP A 23 2.85 -8.38 -16.06
C ASP A 23 1.91 -9.12 -15.08
N GLY A 24 0.94 -8.41 -14.50
CA GLY A 24 0.00 -8.94 -13.50
C GLY A 24 0.55 -8.92 -12.07
N THR A 25 1.75 -8.39 -11.84
CA THR A 25 2.30 -8.23 -10.50
C THR A 25 1.58 -7.11 -9.76
N ALA A 26 0.99 -7.40 -8.60
CA ALA A 26 0.45 -6.39 -7.71
C ALA A 26 1.54 -5.88 -6.75
N ALA A 27 1.64 -4.56 -6.61
CA ALA A 27 2.53 -3.88 -5.68
C ALA A 27 1.70 -2.99 -4.73
N ILE A 28 2.07 -2.97 -3.45
CA ILE A 28 1.55 -2.02 -2.48
C ILE A 28 2.62 -0.95 -2.27
N SER A 29 2.29 0.29 -2.61
CA SER A 29 3.15 1.45 -2.41
C SER A 29 2.74 2.19 -1.16
N ILE A 30 3.72 2.63 -0.38
CA ILE A 30 3.53 3.34 0.89
C ILE A 30 4.34 4.62 0.83
N SER A 31 3.71 5.77 1.08
CA SER A 31 4.35 7.08 1.04
C SER A 31 4.10 7.89 2.32
N SER A 32 5.00 8.83 2.61
CA SER A 32 4.83 9.87 3.62
C SER A 32 5.10 11.23 3.02
N LYS A 33 4.58 12.26 3.68
CA LYS A 33 4.84 13.67 3.37
C LYS A 33 6.29 14.08 3.66
N GLN A 34 7.07 13.26 4.37
CA GLN A 34 8.48 13.51 4.61
C GLN A 34 9.36 12.84 3.52
N PRO A 35 10.28 13.57 2.88
CA PRO A 35 11.13 13.02 1.82
C PRO A 35 12.09 11.97 2.38
N TYR A 36 11.98 10.73 1.92
CA TYR A 36 12.86 9.65 2.35
C TYR A 36 14.20 9.68 1.62
N ARG A 37 15.29 9.56 2.38
CA ARG A 37 16.52 8.95 1.90
C ARG A 37 16.54 7.49 2.40
N ASP A 38 16.84 6.53 1.55
CA ASP A 38 17.06 5.08 1.81
C ASP A 38 15.98 4.22 2.53
N MET A 39 15.37 3.27 1.81
CA MET A 39 14.37 2.28 2.29
C MET A 39 14.95 0.85 2.18
N PRO A 40 14.99 -0.03 3.23
CA PRO A 40 13.84 -0.78 3.81
C PRO A 40 14.02 -1.10 5.34
N PRO A 41 13.22 -1.97 6.02
CA PRO A 41 11.87 -2.48 5.75
C PRO A 41 10.78 -1.60 6.38
N ILE A 42 9.57 -1.63 5.81
CA ILE A 42 8.40 -0.89 6.31
C ILE A 42 7.70 -1.72 7.38
N TYR A 43 7.76 -1.28 8.62
CA TYR A 43 6.88 -1.76 9.69
C TYR A 43 5.76 -0.75 9.89
N LEU A 44 4.50 -1.17 9.76
CA LEU A 44 3.33 -0.34 10.01
C LEU A 44 2.76 -0.65 11.39
N SER A 45 2.47 0.40 12.16
CA SER A 45 1.79 0.29 13.45
C SER A 45 0.77 1.40 13.64
N GLY A 46 -0.44 1.00 14.01
CA GLY A 46 -1.53 1.89 14.40
C GLY A 46 -2.40 1.17 15.43
N SER A 47 -3.53 1.78 15.77
CA SER A 47 -4.56 1.05 16.52
C SER A 47 -5.11 -0.12 15.70
N LEU A 48 -5.66 -1.14 16.34
CA LEU A 48 -6.22 -2.30 15.65
C LEU A 48 -7.28 -1.90 14.59
N GLY A 49 -8.15 -0.94 14.92
CA GLY A 49 -9.16 -0.43 14.00
C GLY A 49 -8.53 0.22 12.76
N GLU A 50 -7.55 1.10 12.95
CA GLU A 50 -6.87 1.78 11.83
C GLU A 50 -6.11 0.81 10.92
N MET A 51 -5.52 -0.23 11.50
CA MET A 51 -4.85 -1.27 10.71
C MET A 51 -5.86 -2.13 9.94
N GLN A 52 -7.04 -2.40 10.52
CA GLN A 52 -8.11 -3.11 9.83
C GLN A 52 -8.66 -2.29 8.66
N ASP A 53 -8.97 -1.01 8.90
CA ASP A 53 -9.48 -0.09 7.87
C ASP A 53 -8.50 0.01 6.69
N LEU A 54 -7.20 0.14 6.98
CA LEU A 54 -6.15 0.17 5.94
C LEU A 54 -6.14 -1.12 5.10
N LEU A 55 -6.23 -2.28 5.75
CA LEU A 55 -6.21 -3.57 5.05
C LEU A 55 -7.45 -3.77 4.19
N ASP A 56 -8.62 -3.37 4.70
CA ASP A 56 -9.89 -3.48 3.98
C ASP A 56 -9.88 -2.60 2.72
N ASP A 57 -9.37 -1.37 2.83
CA ASP A 57 -9.21 -0.45 1.69
C ASP A 57 -8.23 -1.00 0.64
N LEU A 58 -7.06 -1.48 1.04
CA LEU A 58 -6.08 -2.07 0.13
C LEU A 58 -6.64 -3.32 -0.57
N GLN A 59 -7.38 -4.15 0.16
CA GLN A 59 -8.02 -5.34 -0.39
C GLN A 59 -9.10 -4.98 -1.41
N ALA A 60 -9.89 -3.92 -1.15
CA ALA A 60 -10.90 -3.43 -2.09
C ALA A 60 -10.26 -2.91 -3.38
N GLN A 61 -9.15 -2.15 -3.28
CA GLN A 61 -8.40 -1.67 -4.45
C GLN A 61 -7.85 -2.84 -5.28
N LEU A 62 -7.24 -3.84 -4.63
CA LEU A 62 -6.70 -5.02 -5.32
C LEU A 62 -7.79 -5.79 -6.07
N ASN A 63 -8.96 -5.96 -5.45
CA ASN A 63 -10.09 -6.63 -6.08
C ASN A 63 -10.61 -5.86 -7.30
N ALA A 64 -10.67 -4.52 -7.21
CA ALA A 64 -11.05 -3.67 -8.32
C ALA A 64 -10.08 -3.77 -9.50
N GLU A 65 -8.76 -3.75 -9.24
CA GLU A 65 -7.74 -3.90 -10.29
C GLU A 65 -7.72 -5.31 -10.88
N SER A 66 -7.90 -6.34 -10.07
CA SER A 66 -8.00 -7.73 -10.54
C SER A 66 -9.18 -7.94 -11.50
N ALA A 67 -10.34 -7.33 -11.20
CA ALA A 67 -11.50 -7.35 -12.08
C ALA A 67 -11.21 -6.67 -13.43
N LYS A 68 -10.52 -5.53 -13.43
CA LYS A 68 -10.11 -4.81 -14.65
C LYS A 68 -9.11 -5.62 -15.47
N PHE A 69 -8.11 -6.21 -14.83
CA PHE A 69 -7.10 -7.04 -15.48
C PHE A 69 -7.75 -8.26 -16.16
N THR A 70 -8.62 -8.98 -15.44
CA THR A 70 -9.37 -10.12 -15.99
C THR A 70 -10.21 -9.72 -17.20
N ALA A 71 -10.93 -8.59 -17.13
CA ALA A 71 -11.73 -8.09 -18.25
C ALA A 71 -10.89 -7.70 -19.47
N ARG A 72 -9.62 -7.32 -19.28
CA ARG A 72 -8.68 -6.98 -20.35
C ARG A 72 -8.06 -8.22 -21.02
N CYS A 73 -7.81 -9.29 -20.27
CA CYS A 73 -7.31 -10.57 -20.82
C CYS A 73 -8.36 -11.38 -21.61
N LEU A 74 -9.65 -11.07 -21.43
CA LEU A 74 -10.76 -11.70 -22.16
C LEU A 74 -11.11 -10.99 -23.48
N ARG A 75 -10.39 -9.93 -23.86
CA ARG A 75 -10.49 -9.25 -25.15
C ARG A 75 -9.31 -9.61 -26.04
#